data_AF-A0A2H0BFW9-F1
#
_entry.id   AF-A0A2H0BFW9-F1
#
_cell.length_a   1.000
_cell.length_b   1.000
_cell.length_c   1.000
_cell.angle_alpha   90.00
_cell.angle_beta   90.00
_cell.angle_gamma   90.00
#
_symmetry.space_group_name_H-M   'P 1'
#
loop_
_entity.id
_entity.type
_entity.pdbx_description
1 polymer ?
#
loop_
_entity_poly.entity_id
_entity_poly.type
_entity_poly.pdbx_seq_one_letter_code
_entity_poly.pdbx_strand_id
1 'polypeptide(L)' 'MDNQKTLQEILAELNDLESWFKSDEITIDGALANYQKGLELITQAKGYIDEIENQFTQVTQKYESVDGIE' A
#
# COMPACT_ATOMS: atom_id res chain seq x y z
N MET A 1 -3.16 -4.38 -20.05
CA MET A 1 -3.92 -3.48 -19.18
C MET A 1 -3.44 -3.78 -17.79
N ASP A 2 -2.52 -2.97 -17.27
CA ASP A 2 -2.04 -3.08 -15.89
C ASP A 2 -3.22 -2.76 -14.97
N ASN A 3 -3.85 -3.81 -14.45
CA ASN A 3 -4.97 -3.68 -13.53
C ASN A 3 -4.39 -3.40 -12.13
N GLN A 4 -3.87 -2.19 -11.94
CA GLN A 4 -3.27 -1.75 -10.70
C GLN A 4 -4.37 -1.62 -9.63
N LYS A 5 -4.21 -2.34 -8.52
CA LYS A 5 -5.16 -2.34 -7.39
C LYS A 5 -5.10 -1.00 -6.66
N THR A 6 -6.25 -0.46 -6.28
CA THR A 6 -6.32 0.74 -5.42
C THR A 6 -5.81 0.43 -4.01
N LEU A 7 -5.40 1.46 -3.26
CA LEU A 7 -4.99 1.31 -1.86
C LEU A 7 -6.10 0.68 -1.00
N GLN A 8 -7.37 1.02 -1.26
CA GLN A 8 -8.51 0.43 -0.55
C GLN A 8 -8.64 -1.06 -0.82
N GLU A 9 -8.47 -1.50 -2.07
CA GLU A 9 -8.49 -2.93 -2.42
C GLU A 9 -7.32 -3.68 -1.80
N ILE A 10 -6.12 -3.08 -1.79
CA ILE A 10 -4.93 -3.66 -1.16
C ILE A 10 -5.17 -3.88 0.35
N LEU A 11 -5.74 -2.88 1.04
CA LEU A 11 -6.06 -2.97 2.46
C LEU A 11 -7.15 -4.01 2.74
N ALA A 12 -8.16 -4.11 1.87
CA ALA A 12 -9.19 -5.13 1.98
C ALA A 12 -8.59 -6.54 1.88
N GLU A 13 -7.70 -6.78 0.91
CA GLU A 13 -7.05 -8.10 0.78
C GLU A 13 -6.09 -8.42 1.91
N LEU A 14 -5.41 -7.42 2.48
CA LEU A 14 -4.59 -7.63 3.69
C LEU A 14 -5.45 -8.04 4.88
N ASN A 15 -6.65 -7.48 5.04
CA ASN A 15 -7.59 -7.89 6.08
C ASN A 15 -8.12 -9.32 5.84
N ASP A 16 -8.40 -9.67 4.59
CA ASP A 16 -8.81 -11.04 4.22
C ASP A 16 -7.70 -12.06 4.54
N LEU A 17 -6.43 -11.70 4.27
CA LEU A 17 -5.28 -12.53 4.67
C LEU A 17 -5.21 -12.69 6.18
N GLU A 18 -5.37 -11.61 6.94
CA GLU A 18 -5.38 -11.66 8.40
C GLU A 18 -6.51 -12.56 8.94
N SER A 19 -7.69 -12.49 8.32
CA SER A 19 -8.84 -13.35 8.65
C SER A 19 -8.55 -14.82 8.35
N TRP A 20 -7.90 -15.10 7.21
CA TRP A 20 -7.48 -16.46 6.87
C TRP A 20 -6.50 -17.04 7.90
N PHE A 21 -5.54 -16.24 8.37
CA PHE A 21 -4.60 -16.65 9.43
C PHE A 21 -5.25 -16.85 10.81
N LYS A 22 -6.50 -16.44 11.00
CA LYS A 22 -7.28 -16.69 12.23
C LYS A 22 -8.20 -17.91 12.13
N SER A 23 -8.24 -18.57 10.97
CA SER A 23 -9.09 -19.74 10.75
C SER A 23 -8.48 -21.01 11.35
N ASP A 24 -9.31 -21.99 11.73
CA ASP A 24 -8.86 -23.25 12.32
C ASP A 24 -8.15 -24.20 11.32
N GLU A 25 -8.23 -23.93 10.01
CA GLU A 25 -7.68 -24.77 8.94
C GLU A 25 -6.46 -24.17 8.24
N ILE A 26 -5.42 -23.84 9.01
CA ILE A 26 -4.16 -23.30 8.46
C ILE A 26 -3.22 -24.44 8.07
N THR A 27 -2.72 -24.41 6.83
CA THR A 27 -1.63 -25.27 6.36
C THR A 27 -0.34 -24.47 6.21
N ILE A 28 0.82 -25.13 6.33
CA ILE A 28 2.13 -24.49 6.18
C ILE A 28 2.31 -23.91 4.76
N ASP A 29 1.89 -24.65 3.73
CA ASP A 29 1.95 -24.18 2.35
C ASP A 29 1.06 -22.96 2.12
N GLY A 30 -0.16 -22.97 2.67
CA GLY A 30 -1.06 -21.82 2.63
C GLY A 30 -0.49 -20.60 3.38
N ALA A 31 0.15 -20.83 4.52
CA ALA A 31 0.79 -19.77 5.30
C ALA A 31 1.94 -19.11 4.53
N LEU A 32 2.78 -19.90 3.85
CA LEU A 32 3.86 -19.39 3.01
C LEU A 32 3.34 -18.58 1.82
N ALA A 33 2.32 -19.09 1.13
CA ALA A 33 1.71 -18.38 -0.01
C ALA A 33 1.06 -17.06 0.41
N ASN A 34 0.29 -17.07 1.50
CA ASN A 34 -0.38 -15.88 2.03
C ASN A 34 0.61 -14.86 2.59
N TYR A 35 1.73 -15.32 3.17
CA TYR A 35 2.81 -14.44 3.59
C TYR A 35 3.47 -13.72 2.41
N GLN A 36 3.79 -14.45 1.34
CA GLN A 36 4.35 -13.87 0.11
C GLN A 36 3.39 -12.84 -0.49
N LYS A 37 2.11 -13.21 -0.64
CA LYS A 37 1.06 -12.30 -1.12
C LYS A 37 0.96 -11.04 -0.25
N GLY A 38 1.01 -11.20 1.07
CA GLY A 38 1.00 -10.08 2.02
C GLY A 38 2.17 -9.11 1.82
N LEU A 39 3.38 -9.63 1.59
CA LEU A 39 4.56 -8.79 1.31
C LEU A 39 4.41 -8.00 0.01
N GLU A 40 3.85 -8.61 -1.04
CA GLU A 40 3.58 -7.93 -2.31
C GLU A 40 2.55 -6.81 -2.17
N LEU A 41 1.47 -7.05 -1.42
CA LEU A 41 0.44 -6.06 -1.12
C LEU A 41 1.00 -4.90 -0.29
N ILE A 42 1.83 -5.18 0.72
CA ILE A 42 2.49 -4.15 1.53
C ILE A 42 3.43 -3.29 0.67
N THR A 43 4.17 -3.91 -0.24
CA THR A 43 5.07 -3.19 -1.16
C THR A 43 4.29 -2.22 -2.04
N GLN A 44 3.15 -2.66 -2.59
CA GLN A 44 2.28 -1.80 -3.38
C GLN A 44 1.70 -0.65 -2.55
N ALA A 45 1.23 -0.93 -1.32
CA ALA A 45 0.70 0.10 -0.43
C ALA A 45 1.74 1.18 -0.09
N LYS A 46 3.00 0.78 0.16
CA LYS A 46 4.10 1.72 0.39
C LYS A 46 4.33 2.62 -0.83
N GLY A 47 4.34 2.04 -2.03
CA GLY A 47 4.49 2.83 -3.26
C GLY A 47 3.39 3.88 -3.44
N TYR A 48 2.14 3.56 -3.08
CA TYR A 48 1.04 4.53 -3.08
C TYR A 48 1.27 5.67 -2.08
N ILE A 49 1.74 5.36 -0.87
CA ILE A 49 2.02 6.36 0.15
C ILE A 49 3.17 7.26 -0.28
N ASP A 50 4.27 6.68 -0.77
CA ASP A 50 5.43 7.42 -1.26
C ASP A 50 5.05 8.37 -2.40
N GLU A 51 4.16 7.94 -3.31
CA GLU A 51 3.66 8.79 -4.39
C GLU A 51 2.86 9.98 -3.86
N ILE A 52 1.98 9.74 -2.88
CA ILE A 52 1.18 10.81 -2.24
C ILE A 52 2.10 11.77 -1.49
N GLU A 53 3.07 11.27 -0.73
CA GLU A 53 4.06 12.10 -0.03
C GLU A 53 4.84 12.98 -1.01
N ASN A 54 5.31 12.41 -2.12
CA ASN A 54 5.99 13.16 -3.18
C ASN A 54 5.10 14.24 -3.81
N GLN A 55 3.79 13.97 -3.99
CA GLN A 55 2.85 14.98 -4.46
C GLN A 55 2.72 16.12 -3.45
N PHE A 56 2.59 15.82 -2.16
CA PHE A 56 2.53 16.84 -1.10
C PHE A 56 3.83 17.64 -1.01
N THR A 57 5.00 17.01 -1.09
CA THR A 57 6.29 17.72 -1.11
C THR A 57 6.38 18.71 -2.26
N GLN A 58 5.99 18.31 -3.47
CA GLN A 58 5.99 19.20 -4.64
C GLN A 58 5.00 20.38 -4.48
N VAL A 59 3.84 20.12 -3.88
CA VAL A 59 2.86 21.17 -3.58
C VAL A 59 3.45 22.18 -2.58
N THR A 60 4.04 21.71 -1.48
CA THR A 60 4.68 22.59 -0.48
C THR A 60 5.81 23.42 -1.10
N GLN A 61 6.71 22.79 -1.87
CA GLN A 61 7.79 23.50 -2.57
C GLN A 61 7.26 24.58 -3.52
N LYS A 62 6.14 24.30 -4.21
CA LYS A 62 5.50 25.28 -5.09
C LYS A 62 4.99 26.49 -4.31
N TYR A 63 4.44 26.30 -3.11
CA TYR A 63 3.97 27.41 -2.27
C TYR A 63 5.11 28.14 -1.55
N GLU A 64 6.14 27.45 -1.08
CA GLU A 64 7.35 28.08 -0.53
C GLU A 64 8.09 28.93 -1.59
N SER A 65 8.05 28.52 -2.86
CA SER A 65 8.61 29.30 -3.97
C SER A 65 7.73 30.50 -4.38
N VAL A 66 6.46 30.53 -3.97
CA VAL A 66 5.51 31.61 -4.30
C VAL A 66 5.44 32.68 -3.19
N ASP A 67 5.75 32.34 -1.94
CA ASP A 67 5.91 33.29 -0.82
C ASP A 67 7.30 33.96 -0.76
N GLY A 68 8.16 33.74 -1.78
CA GLY A 68 9.48 34.35 -1.92
C GLY A 68 9.53 35.62 -2.77
N ILE A 69 8.43 36.36 -2.91
CA ILE A 69 8.39 37.68 -3.58
C ILE A 69 7.87 38.74 -2.60
N GLU A 70 8.76 39.20 -1.71
CA GLU A 70 9.15 40.59 -1.42
C GLU A 70 9.87 40.70 -0.06
#